data_AF-A0A4U0FAN1-F1
#
_entry.id   AF-A0A4U0FAN1-F1
#
_cell.length_a   1.000
_cell.length_b   1.000
_cell.length_c   1.000
_cell.angle_alpha   90.00
_cell.angle_beta   90.00
_cell.angle_gamma   90.00
#
_symmetry.space_group_name_H-M   'P 1'
#
loop_
_entity.id
_entity.type
_entity.pdbx_description
1 polymer ?
#
loop_
_entity_poly.entity_id
_entity_poly.type
_entity_poly.pdbx_seq_one_letter_code
_entity_poly.pdbx_strand_id
1 'polypeptide(L)'
;MRRVYPLLLLAALLALLLSGCGASTAKSGAGDVPVSPGSTEVSGTGTGGTGGVDPQTNGAAVEPVSGTPSQEAGLDAKLKQTAKDVVGMLRDRDLEQLAGVIDPSKGLRFSPYPHIDVKGGRVFKPGELPTFKDTGKLAWGVYDGSGSPIELTFRDYFEKFVYDQDYAGAPNISVNKLLGTGNTKFNGLEVYPDASYAEFHFPGFDKSKDGMDWESLVLVFRPAGNDWKLCAIVHGQWTI
;
A
#
# COMPACT_ATOMS: atom_id res chain seq x y z
N MET A 1 1.46 51.25 8.14
CA MET A 1 2.78 51.32 8.82
C MET A 1 3.57 50.08 8.42
N ARG A 2 4.51 50.23 7.48
CA ARG A 2 5.33 49.13 6.94
C ARG A 2 6.63 49.07 7.74
N ARG A 3 6.89 47.96 8.44
CA ARG A 3 8.19 47.69 9.05
C ARG A 3 8.90 46.62 8.24
N VAL A 4 9.85 47.10 7.44
CA VAL A 4 10.89 46.34 6.76
C VAL A 4 11.96 46.02 7.80
N TYR A 5 12.26 44.73 8.00
CA TYR A 5 13.46 44.28 8.72
C TYR A 5 14.46 43.75 7.67
N PRO A 6 15.72 44.23 7.68
CA PRO A 6 16.69 43.87 6.66
C PRO A 6 17.38 42.53 6.98
N LEU A 7 17.61 41.77 5.90
CA LEU A 7 18.62 40.71 5.83
C LEU A 7 20.02 41.26 6.16
N LEU A 8 20.70 40.65 7.12
CA LEU A 8 22.15 40.68 7.36
C LEU A 8 22.53 39.26 7.81
N LEU A 9 23.16 38.42 6.97
CA LEU A 9 24.58 38.31 6.60
C LEU A 9 25.43 37.43 7.54
N LEU A 10 26.24 36.56 6.89
CA LEU A 10 27.42 35.80 7.32
C LEU A 10 27.17 34.56 8.22
N ALA A 11 27.54 33.32 7.87
CA ALA A 11 28.74 32.69 7.29
C ALA A 11 29.61 31.99 8.36
N ALA A 12 29.90 30.71 8.05
CA ALA A 12 31.00 29.86 8.53
C ALA A 12 31.06 29.47 10.03
N LEU A 13 31.08 28.16 10.32
CA LEU A 13 32.36 27.46 10.44
C LEU A 13 32.19 25.94 10.50
N LEU A 14 32.97 25.28 9.64
CA LEU A 14 33.32 23.87 9.61
C LEU A 14 34.42 23.63 10.67
N ALA A 15 34.27 22.61 11.51
CA ALA A 15 35.39 22.02 12.25
C ALA A 15 35.14 20.53 12.51
N LEU A 16 35.96 19.69 11.86
CA LEU A 16 36.16 18.28 12.18
C LEU A 16 36.81 18.15 13.56
N LEU A 17 36.42 17.12 14.32
CA LEU A 17 37.36 16.36 15.15
C LEU A 17 37.01 14.86 15.10
N LEU A 18 37.95 14.10 14.55
CA LEU A 18 38.11 12.66 14.74
C LEU A 18 38.51 12.40 16.20
N SER A 19 37.98 11.35 16.83
CA SER A 19 38.69 10.49 17.80
C SER A 19 37.79 9.37 18.30
N GLY A 20 38.28 8.12 18.28
CA GLY A 20 37.65 7.03 19.02
C GLY A 20 37.96 5.62 18.52
N CYS A 21 39.23 5.22 18.49
CA CYS A 21 39.59 3.80 18.49
C CYS A 21 39.15 3.14 19.80
N GLY A 22 38.55 1.95 19.73
CA GLY A 22 38.29 1.08 20.87
C GLY A 22 38.13 -0.37 20.42
N ALA A 23 39.24 -1.11 20.41
CA ALA A 23 39.25 -2.56 20.29
C ALA A 23 39.23 -3.18 21.69
N SER A 24 38.39 -4.19 21.92
CA SER A 24 38.54 -5.15 23.03
C SER A 24 37.84 -6.46 22.71
N THR A 25 38.53 -7.52 23.10
CA THR A 25 38.48 -8.90 22.64
C THR A 25 37.44 -9.77 23.37
N ALA A 26 36.98 -10.81 22.66
CA ALA A 26 36.59 -12.15 23.13
C ALA A 26 35.41 -12.34 24.08
N LYS A 27 34.45 -13.18 23.66
CA LYS A 27 34.27 -14.50 24.31
C LYS A 27 33.62 -15.52 23.38
N SER A 28 34.35 -16.59 23.15
CA SER A 28 33.92 -17.83 22.51
C SER A 28 32.93 -18.57 23.43
N GLY A 29 31.90 -19.16 22.83
CA GLY A 29 30.92 -19.99 23.50
C GLY A 29 30.10 -20.75 22.48
N ALA A 30 30.64 -21.86 21.96
CA ALA A 30 29.89 -22.83 21.17
C ALA A 30 30.19 -24.23 21.73
N GLY A 31 29.18 -24.81 22.38
CA GLY A 31 29.12 -26.25 22.59
C GLY A 31 28.39 -26.88 21.40
N ASP A 32 29.04 -27.85 20.75
CA ASP A 32 28.62 -29.28 20.74
C ASP A 32 27.10 -29.56 20.65
N VAL A 33 26.53 -30.40 19.76
CA VAL A 33 26.98 -31.58 19.00
C VAL A 33 25.93 -31.84 17.84
N PRO A 34 25.84 -33.00 17.15
CA PRO A 34 26.18 -33.23 15.74
C PRO A 34 24.96 -33.51 14.82
N VAL A 35 25.21 -33.78 13.53
CA VAL A 35 24.77 -34.98 12.77
C VAL A 35 24.88 -34.72 11.25
N SER A 36 25.79 -35.46 10.63
CA SER A 36 25.81 -35.88 9.22
C SER A 36 25.14 -37.28 9.18
N PRO A 37 24.57 -37.83 8.07
CA PRO A 37 25.08 -37.69 6.70
C PRO A 37 24.03 -37.71 5.56
N GLY A 38 24.52 -37.60 4.33
CA GLY A 38 23.93 -38.32 3.19
C GLY A 38 23.71 -37.50 1.93
N SER A 39 24.73 -37.43 1.08
CA SER A 39 24.56 -37.17 -0.35
C SER A 39 24.81 -38.49 -1.10
N THR A 40 23.83 -38.94 -1.87
CA THR A 40 24.06 -39.87 -2.99
C THR A 40 23.05 -39.58 -4.09
N GLU A 41 23.58 -39.36 -5.29
CA GLU A 41 22.87 -39.33 -6.56
C GLU A 41 22.16 -40.66 -6.86
N VAL A 42 21.18 -40.67 -7.76
CA VAL A 42 21.03 -41.69 -8.83
C VAL A 42 19.91 -41.29 -9.81
N SER A 43 20.26 -41.26 -11.09
CA SER A 43 19.37 -41.26 -12.25
C SER A 43 18.64 -42.59 -12.40
N GLY A 44 17.39 -42.56 -12.88
CA GLY A 44 16.66 -43.76 -13.29
C GLY A 44 15.52 -43.46 -14.25
N THR A 45 15.77 -43.64 -15.54
CA THR A 45 14.79 -43.80 -16.62
C THR A 45 13.92 -45.04 -16.42
N GLY A 46 12.63 -44.95 -16.74
CA GLY A 46 11.71 -46.08 -16.80
C GLY A 46 10.46 -45.77 -17.64
N THR A 47 10.27 -46.57 -18.68
CA THR A 47 9.31 -46.44 -19.78
C THR A 47 8.03 -47.25 -19.51
N GLY A 48 6.88 -46.76 -19.97
CA GLY A 48 5.80 -47.59 -20.54
C GLY A 48 4.54 -47.83 -19.69
N GLY A 49 3.37 -47.70 -20.32
CA GLY A 49 2.14 -48.37 -19.86
C GLY A 49 0.83 -47.59 -20.04
N THR A 50 0.14 -47.86 -21.14
CA THR A 50 -1.23 -47.51 -21.51
C THR A 50 -2.33 -47.87 -20.49
N GLY A 51 -3.41 -47.08 -20.46
CA GLY A 51 -4.72 -47.49 -19.91
C GLY A 51 -5.66 -46.31 -19.72
N GLY A 52 -6.57 -46.09 -20.67
CA GLY A 52 -7.64 -45.09 -20.55
C GLY A 52 -8.83 -45.61 -19.76
N VAL A 53 -9.47 -44.73 -18.99
CA VAL A 53 -10.91 -44.72 -18.68
C VAL A 53 -11.29 -43.27 -18.33
N ASP A 54 -12.27 -42.71 -19.04
CA ASP A 54 -12.93 -41.44 -18.71
C ASP A 54 -13.56 -41.48 -17.31
N PRO A 55 -13.64 -40.33 -16.64
CA PRO A 55 -14.96 -39.88 -16.23
C PRO A 55 -15.20 -38.41 -16.55
N GLN A 56 -16.20 -38.19 -17.41
CA GLN A 56 -16.97 -36.95 -17.48
C GLN A 56 -17.41 -36.54 -16.07
N THR A 57 -16.88 -35.42 -15.59
CA THR A 57 -17.47 -34.67 -14.48
C THR A 57 -17.57 -33.21 -14.91
N ASN A 58 -18.78 -32.67 -14.82
CA ASN A 58 -19.13 -31.29 -15.14
C ASN A 58 -18.26 -30.31 -14.35
N GLY A 59 -17.22 -29.78 -14.98
CA GLY A 59 -16.56 -28.54 -14.59
C GLY A 59 -17.08 -27.43 -15.49
N ALA A 60 -18.13 -26.73 -15.05
CA ALA A 60 -18.44 -25.43 -15.61
C ALA A 60 -17.28 -24.50 -15.24
N ALA A 61 -16.30 -24.40 -16.15
CA ALA A 61 -15.31 -23.35 -16.14
C ALA A 61 -16.08 -22.02 -16.18
N VAL A 62 -15.97 -21.25 -15.09
CA VAL A 62 -16.44 -19.87 -15.09
C VAL A 62 -15.42 -19.10 -15.93
N GLU A 63 -15.73 -18.97 -17.22
CA GLU A 63 -14.99 -18.13 -18.16
C GLU A 63 -14.85 -16.70 -17.61
N PRO A 64 -13.68 -16.06 -17.71
CA PRO A 64 -13.53 -14.65 -17.35
C PRO A 64 -14.40 -13.80 -18.28
N VAL A 65 -15.26 -12.98 -17.70
CA VAL A 65 -16.11 -12.03 -18.43
C VAL A 65 -15.21 -10.97 -19.08
N SER A 66 -14.75 -11.24 -20.29
CA SER A 66 -14.11 -10.25 -21.16
C SER A 66 -15.21 -9.38 -21.76
N GLY A 67 -15.34 -8.16 -21.26
CA GLY A 67 -16.30 -7.18 -21.77
C GLY A 67 -15.89 -6.64 -23.14
N THR A 68 -16.84 -6.03 -23.86
CA THR A 68 -16.50 -5.24 -25.07
C THR A 68 -15.81 -3.93 -24.63
N PRO A 69 -14.90 -3.31 -25.41
CA PRO A 69 -14.21 -2.07 -25.02
C PRO A 69 -15.11 -0.92 -24.55
N SER A 70 -16.35 -0.85 -25.05
CA SER A 70 -17.35 0.13 -24.61
C SER A 70 -17.90 -0.15 -23.20
N GLN A 71 -18.02 -1.42 -22.83
CA GLN A 71 -18.43 -1.83 -21.47
C GLN A 71 -17.31 -1.61 -20.45
N GLU A 72 -16.05 -1.91 -20.81
CA GLU A 72 -14.90 -1.64 -19.95
C GLU A 72 -14.75 -0.13 -19.67
N ALA A 73 -14.87 0.72 -20.70
CA ALA A 73 -14.86 2.16 -20.52
C ALA A 73 -16.00 2.67 -19.60
N GLY A 74 -17.18 2.05 -19.67
CA GLY A 74 -18.30 2.35 -18.78
C GLY A 74 -18.05 1.94 -17.32
N LEU A 75 -17.44 0.78 -17.10
CA LEU A 75 -17.05 0.30 -15.77
C LEU A 75 -15.97 1.20 -15.15
N ASP A 76 -14.96 1.59 -15.93
CA ASP A 76 -13.90 2.51 -15.50
C ASP A 76 -14.46 3.87 -15.09
N ALA A 77 -15.42 4.41 -15.86
CA ALA A 77 -16.09 5.67 -15.51
C ALA A 77 -16.86 5.58 -14.19
N LYS A 78 -17.60 4.47 -13.97
CA LYS A 78 -18.33 4.24 -12.71
C LYS A 78 -17.39 4.07 -11.52
N LEU A 79 -16.31 3.31 -11.70
CA LEU A 79 -15.28 3.12 -10.68
C LEU A 79 -14.63 4.46 -10.31
N LYS A 80 -14.25 5.27 -11.31
CA LYS A 80 -13.69 6.60 -11.10
C LYS A 80 -14.63 7.51 -10.31
N GLN A 81 -15.93 7.48 -10.61
CA GLN A 81 -16.90 8.25 -9.85
C GLN A 81 -17.01 7.74 -8.40
N THR A 82 -17.09 6.43 -8.21
CA THR A 82 -17.14 5.82 -6.87
C THR A 82 -15.91 6.21 -6.04
N ALA A 83 -14.73 6.19 -6.66
CA ALA A 83 -13.50 6.59 -6.01
C ALA A 83 -13.49 8.07 -5.61
N LYS A 84 -14.06 8.96 -6.43
CA LYS A 84 -14.23 10.39 -6.07
C LYS A 84 -15.17 10.57 -4.89
N ASP A 85 -16.26 9.80 -4.84
CA ASP A 85 -17.20 9.85 -3.72
C ASP A 85 -16.51 9.42 -2.43
N VAL A 86 -15.69 8.35 -2.46
CA VAL A 86 -14.86 7.92 -1.33
C VAL A 86 -13.86 9.02 -0.91
N VAL A 87 -13.16 9.64 -1.86
CA VAL A 87 -12.26 10.76 -1.53
C VAL A 87 -13.01 11.93 -0.89
N GLY A 88 -14.25 12.20 -1.31
CA GLY A 88 -15.14 13.15 -0.65
C GLY A 88 -15.44 12.77 0.80
N MET A 89 -15.79 11.50 1.06
CA MET A 89 -16.00 10.99 2.42
C MET A 89 -14.75 11.14 3.29
N LEU A 90 -13.56 10.85 2.73
CA LEU A 90 -12.29 11.01 3.43
C LEU A 90 -11.99 12.48 3.77
N ARG A 91 -12.15 13.38 2.79
CA ARG A 91 -12.01 14.84 2.98
C ARG A 91 -12.89 15.35 4.11
N ASP A 92 -14.16 14.95 4.08
CA ASP A 92 -15.19 15.42 5.00
C ASP A 92 -15.13 14.68 6.35
N ARG A 93 -14.21 13.71 6.50
CA ARG A 93 -14.02 12.86 7.68
C ARG A 93 -15.31 12.09 8.05
N ASP A 94 -16.10 11.73 7.05
CA ASP A 94 -17.36 11.03 7.20
C ASP A 94 -17.15 9.50 7.28
N LEU A 95 -16.81 9.03 8.48
CA LEU A 95 -16.57 7.60 8.74
C LEU A 95 -17.85 6.76 8.63
N GLU A 96 -19.03 7.37 8.79
CA GLU A 96 -20.31 6.67 8.68
C GLU A 96 -20.59 6.31 7.22
N GLN A 97 -20.46 7.27 6.31
CA GLN A 97 -20.59 7.01 4.88
C GLN A 97 -19.46 6.10 4.37
N LEU A 98 -18.22 6.32 4.85
CA LEU A 98 -17.09 5.46 4.52
C LEU A 98 -17.37 4.01 4.92
N ALA A 99 -17.91 3.76 6.11
CA ALA A 99 -18.28 2.42 6.57
C ALA A 99 -19.27 1.73 5.61
N GLY A 100 -20.23 2.48 5.03
CA GLY A 100 -21.23 1.94 4.10
C GLY A 100 -20.66 1.39 2.78
N VAL A 101 -19.48 1.86 2.36
CA VAL A 101 -18.84 1.45 1.10
C VAL A 101 -17.77 0.36 1.28
N ILE A 102 -17.42 -0.01 2.51
CA ILE A 102 -16.43 -1.06 2.80
C ILE A 102 -16.94 -2.44 2.35
N ASP A 103 -16.05 -3.26 1.78
CA ASP A 103 -16.33 -4.67 1.50
C ASP A 103 -16.55 -5.43 2.82
N PRO A 104 -17.76 -5.99 3.07
CA PRO A 104 -18.04 -6.66 4.34
C PRO A 104 -17.22 -7.95 4.55
N SER A 105 -16.87 -8.64 3.47
CA SER A 105 -16.09 -9.89 3.50
C SER A 105 -14.60 -9.62 3.71
N LYS A 106 -14.03 -8.61 3.02
CA LYS A 106 -12.60 -8.29 3.10
C LYS A 106 -12.25 -7.28 4.18
N GLY A 107 -13.18 -6.39 4.55
CA GLY A 107 -12.88 -5.22 5.37
C GLY A 107 -12.05 -4.18 4.63
N LEU A 108 -11.75 -3.08 5.30
CA LEU A 108 -10.92 -1.98 4.81
C LEU A 108 -9.51 -2.10 5.36
N ARG A 109 -8.55 -2.35 4.48
CA ARG A 109 -7.13 -2.35 4.80
C ARG A 109 -6.53 -0.95 4.67
N PHE A 110 -5.68 -0.58 5.62
CA PHE A 110 -4.88 0.64 5.54
C PHE A 110 -3.42 0.26 5.27
N SER A 111 -2.81 0.88 4.25
CA SER A 111 -1.42 0.65 3.88
C SER A 111 -0.67 1.98 3.81
N PRO A 112 0.37 2.20 4.64
CA PRO A 112 1.16 3.44 4.61
C PRO A 112 2.09 3.55 3.39
N TYR A 113 2.19 2.50 2.57
CA TYR A 113 3.03 2.44 1.38
C TYR A 113 2.39 1.61 0.25
N PRO A 114 2.85 1.75 -1.01
CA PRO A 114 2.28 1.04 -2.16
C PRO A 114 2.29 -0.49 -2.04
N HIS A 115 3.30 -1.06 -1.37
CA HIS A 115 3.34 -2.49 -1.08
C HIS A 115 2.49 -2.80 0.15
N ILE A 116 1.34 -3.43 -0.08
CA ILE A 116 0.40 -3.84 0.94
C ILE A 116 0.97 -5.00 1.73
N ASP A 117 1.25 -4.76 3.01
CA ASP A 117 1.59 -5.80 3.97
C ASP A 117 0.31 -6.51 4.45
N VAL A 118 0.14 -7.75 4.01
CA VAL A 118 -1.01 -8.58 4.40
C VAL A 118 -0.91 -9.13 5.83
N LYS A 119 0.32 -9.23 6.39
CA LYS A 119 0.58 -9.81 7.72
C LYS A 119 0.53 -8.77 8.82
N GLY A 120 1.17 -7.62 8.61
CA GLY A 120 1.23 -6.52 9.59
C GLY A 120 0.22 -5.40 9.35
N GLY A 121 -0.39 -5.32 8.16
CA GLY A 121 -1.37 -4.28 7.83
C GLY A 121 -2.70 -4.47 8.55
N ARG A 122 -3.30 -3.36 9.00
CA ARG A 122 -4.58 -3.37 9.70
C ARG A 122 -5.76 -3.43 8.75
N VAL A 123 -6.78 -4.17 9.16
CA VAL A 123 -8.05 -4.31 8.46
C VAL A 123 -9.19 -4.09 9.45
N PHE A 124 -10.17 -3.27 9.07
CA PHE A 124 -11.37 -3.02 9.88
C PHE A 124 -12.63 -3.41 9.12
N LYS A 125 -13.60 -4.04 9.78
CA LYS A 125 -14.94 -4.24 9.22
C LYS A 125 -15.72 -2.91 9.23
N PRO A 126 -16.82 -2.81 8.46
CA PRO A 126 -17.65 -1.60 8.41
C PRO A 126 -17.98 -0.98 9.78
N GLY A 127 -18.36 -1.81 10.77
CA GLY A 127 -18.71 -1.34 12.12
C GLY A 127 -17.54 -1.22 13.11
N GLU A 128 -16.30 -1.45 12.67
CA GLU A 128 -15.12 -1.54 13.53
C GLU A 128 -14.10 -0.43 13.26
N LEU A 129 -14.45 0.54 12.41
CA LEU A 129 -13.58 1.69 12.18
C LEU A 129 -13.33 2.43 13.50
N PRO A 130 -12.06 2.69 13.86
CA PRO A 130 -11.75 3.58 14.98
C PRO A 130 -12.27 4.99 14.70
N THR A 131 -12.55 5.74 15.76
CA THR A 131 -13.05 7.11 15.64
C THR A 131 -11.92 8.12 15.74
N PHE A 132 -12.11 9.32 15.20
CA PHE A 132 -11.15 10.42 15.36
C PHE A 132 -10.99 10.92 16.81
N LYS A 133 -11.83 10.47 17.73
CA LYS A 133 -11.74 10.81 19.17
C LYS A 133 -10.93 9.78 19.95
N ASP A 134 -10.64 8.63 19.35
CA ASP A 134 -9.91 7.55 20.01
C ASP A 134 -8.46 7.97 20.21
N THR A 135 -7.99 7.90 21.46
CA THR A 135 -6.62 8.27 21.83
C THR A 135 -5.67 7.07 21.89
N GLY A 136 -6.20 5.86 21.72
CA GLY A 136 -5.40 4.64 21.69
C GLY A 136 -4.52 4.57 20.45
N LYS A 137 -3.23 4.27 20.65
CA LYS A 137 -2.31 4.03 19.54
C LYS A 137 -2.49 2.63 18.98
N LEU A 138 -2.42 2.54 17.67
CA LEU A 138 -2.49 1.30 16.91
C LEU A 138 -1.20 1.14 16.11
N ALA A 139 -0.74 -0.11 15.94
CA ALA A 139 0.37 -0.42 15.04
C ALA A 139 -0.13 -0.51 13.59
N TRP A 140 0.40 0.33 12.69
CA TRP A 140 -0.04 0.48 11.30
C TRP A 140 0.94 -0.08 10.26
N GLY A 141 2.02 -0.70 10.71
CA GLY A 141 3.15 -1.15 9.88
C GLY A 141 4.47 -0.65 10.45
N VAL A 142 5.46 -0.49 9.58
CA VAL A 142 6.80 0.01 9.91
C VAL A 142 7.19 1.13 8.95
N TYR A 143 7.91 2.14 9.45
CA TYR A 143 8.42 3.22 8.62
C TYR A 143 9.51 2.70 7.68
N ASP A 144 9.40 3.05 6.39
CA ASP A 144 10.45 2.78 5.42
C ASP A 144 11.77 3.47 5.82
N GLY A 145 12.90 2.85 5.48
CA GLY A 145 14.25 3.26 5.89
C GLY A 145 14.61 2.96 7.35
N SER A 146 13.83 3.44 8.33
CA SER A 146 14.16 3.24 9.76
C SER A 146 13.78 1.86 10.30
N GLY A 147 12.77 1.22 9.71
CA GLY A 147 12.18 -0.04 10.20
C GLY A 147 11.42 0.08 11.52
N SER A 148 11.28 1.29 12.08
CA SER A 148 10.57 1.49 13.35
C SER A 148 9.06 1.30 13.20
N PRO A 149 8.35 0.75 14.21
CA PRO A 149 6.90 0.62 14.16
C PRO A 149 6.18 1.95 13.96
N ILE A 150 5.14 1.96 13.13
CA ILE A 150 4.21 3.08 12.99
C ILE A 150 3.13 2.94 14.06
N GLU A 151 3.35 3.53 15.23
CA GLU A 151 2.39 3.53 16.34
C GLU A 151 1.71 4.89 16.50
N LEU A 152 0.52 5.00 15.91
CA LEU A 152 -0.22 6.26 15.80
C LEU A 152 -1.67 6.07 16.26
N THR A 153 -2.28 7.15 16.77
CA THR A 153 -3.74 7.17 16.90
C THR A 153 -4.38 7.10 15.51
N PHE A 154 -5.65 6.77 15.42
CA PHE A 154 -6.32 6.75 14.11
C PHE A 154 -6.30 8.13 13.44
N ARG A 155 -6.50 9.21 14.21
CA ARG A 155 -6.43 10.57 13.69
C ARG A 155 -5.06 10.87 13.09
N ASP A 156 -3.99 10.60 13.84
CA ASP A 156 -2.63 10.93 13.38
C ASP A 156 -2.25 10.08 12.16
N TYR A 157 -2.67 8.81 12.11
CA TYR A 157 -2.45 7.98 10.94
C TYR A 157 -3.22 8.49 9.72
N PHE A 158 -4.50 8.85 9.92
CA PHE A 158 -5.34 9.36 8.85
C PHE A 158 -4.76 10.64 8.23
N GLU A 159 -4.34 11.59 9.06
CA GLU A 159 -3.76 12.86 8.62
C GLU A 159 -2.38 12.71 7.98
N LYS A 160 -1.68 11.60 8.23
CA LYS A 160 -0.32 11.35 7.74
C LYS A 160 -0.26 10.44 6.51
N PHE A 161 -1.21 9.52 6.35
CA PHE A 161 -1.15 8.45 5.35
C PHE A 161 -2.47 8.20 4.62
N VAL A 162 -3.55 8.90 4.95
CA VAL A 162 -4.85 8.72 4.27
C VAL A 162 -5.28 10.01 3.57
N TYR A 163 -5.12 11.14 4.24
CA TYR A 163 -5.56 12.44 3.74
C TYR A 163 -4.58 13.54 4.18
N ASP A 164 -3.32 13.36 3.82
CA ASP A 164 -2.24 14.34 3.98
C ASP A 164 -2.30 15.47 2.93
N GLN A 165 -2.99 15.23 1.82
CA GLN A 165 -3.28 16.21 0.76
C GLN A 165 -4.78 16.29 0.44
N ASP A 166 -5.19 17.38 -0.19
CA ASP A 166 -6.54 17.54 -0.74
C ASP A 166 -6.71 16.73 -2.04
N TYR A 167 -6.77 15.40 -1.91
CA TYR A 167 -6.93 14.50 -3.05
C TYR A 167 -8.23 14.73 -3.84
N ALA A 168 -9.22 15.46 -3.28
CA ALA A 168 -10.40 15.86 -4.05
C ALA A 168 -10.05 16.87 -5.15
N GLY A 169 -8.98 17.64 -4.96
CA GLY A 169 -8.40 18.57 -5.92
C GLY A 169 -7.21 18.01 -6.73
N ALA A 170 -6.93 16.70 -6.67
CA ALA A 170 -5.79 16.12 -7.39
C ALA A 170 -5.90 16.35 -8.91
N PRO A 171 -4.82 16.84 -9.58
CA PRO A 171 -4.86 17.15 -11.00
C PRO A 171 -4.96 15.91 -11.88
N ASN A 172 -4.50 14.75 -11.38
CA ASN A 172 -4.50 13.49 -12.11
C ASN A 172 -5.29 12.43 -11.36
N ILE A 173 -6.24 11.79 -12.07
CA ILE A 173 -6.99 10.65 -11.56
C ILE A 173 -6.98 9.56 -12.62
N SER A 174 -6.35 8.43 -12.32
CA SER A 174 -6.28 7.24 -13.17
C SER A 174 -7.10 6.09 -12.59
N VAL A 175 -7.47 5.16 -13.48
CA VAL A 175 -8.11 3.88 -13.13
C VAL A 175 -7.22 2.78 -13.69
N ASN A 176 -6.95 1.75 -12.89
CA ASN A 176 -6.17 0.56 -13.24
C ASN A 176 -4.79 0.87 -13.86
N LYS A 177 -4.23 2.04 -13.53
CA LYS A 177 -2.93 2.51 -13.96
C LYS A 177 -2.31 3.37 -12.87
N LEU A 178 -1.10 3.02 -12.44
CA LEU A 178 -0.33 3.86 -11.53
C LEU A 178 0.42 4.98 -12.26
N LEU A 179 0.44 6.16 -11.65
CA LEU A 179 1.11 7.38 -12.09
C LEU A 179 2.31 7.67 -11.17
N GLY A 180 2.17 7.47 -9.86
CA GLY A 180 3.29 7.54 -8.93
C GLY A 180 4.39 6.53 -9.29
N THR A 181 5.63 6.99 -9.30
CA THR A 181 6.80 6.18 -9.65
C THR A 181 7.79 6.13 -8.48
N GLY A 182 8.33 4.96 -8.19
CA GLY A 182 9.27 4.80 -7.08
C GLY A 182 9.75 3.36 -6.93
N ASN A 183 10.49 3.11 -5.85
CA ASN A 183 11.14 1.82 -5.60
C ASN A 183 10.16 0.74 -5.07
N THR A 184 9.03 1.17 -4.51
CA THR A 184 8.05 0.26 -3.92
C THR A 184 7.02 -0.18 -4.95
N LYS A 185 7.05 -1.48 -5.31
CA LYS A 185 6.06 -2.09 -6.21
C LYS A 185 4.70 -2.19 -5.53
N PHE A 186 3.68 -1.62 -6.15
CA PHE A 186 2.29 -1.87 -5.78
C PHE A 186 1.89 -3.33 -6.07
N ASN A 187 1.34 -4.01 -5.07
CA ASN A 187 0.89 -5.41 -5.13
C ASN A 187 -0.62 -5.55 -4.89
N GLY A 188 -1.42 -4.48 -5.03
CA GLY A 188 -2.83 -4.52 -4.68
C GLY A 188 -3.64 -5.59 -5.44
N LEU A 189 -3.31 -5.84 -6.70
CA LEU A 189 -3.96 -6.92 -7.48
C LEU A 189 -3.43 -8.32 -7.14
N GLU A 190 -2.25 -8.43 -6.50
CA GLU A 190 -1.78 -9.71 -5.95
C GLU A 190 -2.55 -10.03 -4.65
N VAL A 191 -2.86 -9.00 -3.85
CA VAL A 191 -3.65 -9.13 -2.61
C VAL A 191 -5.15 -9.30 -2.89
N TYR A 192 -5.67 -8.61 -3.91
CA TYR A 192 -7.07 -8.64 -4.33
C TYR A 192 -7.16 -8.94 -5.84
N PRO A 193 -7.13 -10.23 -6.25
CA PRO A 193 -7.03 -10.62 -7.66
C PRO A 193 -8.19 -10.19 -8.57
N ASP A 194 -9.36 -9.96 -8.00
CA ASP A 194 -10.57 -9.51 -8.70
C ASP A 194 -10.81 -8.00 -8.58
N ALA A 195 -9.87 -7.26 -7.98
CA ALA A 195 -10.05 -5.84 -7.74
C ALA A 195 -9.73 -4.98 -8.96
N SER A 196 -10.22 -3.75 -8.91
CA SER A 196 -9.76 -2.62 -9.70
C SER A 196 -9.38 -1.48 -8.75
N TYR A 197 -8.60 -0.52 -9.21
CA TYR A 197 -8.15 0.58 -8.36
C TYR A 197 -8.20 1.92 -9.08
N ALA A 198 -8.32 2.98 -8.30
CA ALA A 198 -8.18 4.35 -8.76
C ALA A 198 -7.07 5.04 -7.97
N GLU A 199 -6.28 5.88 -8.64
CA GLU A 199 -5.24 6.69 -8.01
C GLU A 199 -5.56 8.17 -8.18
N PHE A 200 -5.40 8.93 -7.10
CA PHE A 200 -5.42 10.38 -7.07
C PHE A 200 -4.00 10.87 -6.86
N HIS A 201 -3.42 11.51 -7.87
CA HIS A 201 -1.98 11.74 -7.94
C HIS A 201 -1.64 13.23 -8.08
N PHE A 202 -0.77 13.70 -7.18
CA PHE A 202 -0.04 14.95 -7.30
C PHE A 202 1.36 14.64 -7.83
N PRO A 203 1.78 15.19 -8.98
CA PRO A 203 3.09 14.90 -9.59
C PRO A 203 4.29 15.55 -8.87
N GLY A 204 4.04 16.24 -7.75
CA GLY A 204 5.01 17.04 -7.01
C GLY A 204 4.50 18.45 -6.75
N PHE A 205 5.08 19.13 -5.76
CA PHE A 205 4.62 20.43 -5.26
C PHE A 205 5.68 21.51 -5.44
N ASP A 206 6.94 21.18 -5.15
CA ASP A 206 8.10 22.05 -5.31
C ASP A 206 8.92 21.64 -6.55
N LYS A 207 9.03 22.56 -7.51
CA LYS A 207 9.82 22.36 -8.73
C LYS A 207 11.30 22.06 -8.45
N SER A 208 11.83 22.51 -7.31
CA SER A 208 13.22 22.22 -6.93
C SER A 208 13.47 20.74 -6.60
N LYS A 209 12.39 19.99 -6.33
CA LYS A 209 12.42 18.56 -6.02
C LYS A 209 12.33 17.67 -7.26
N ASP A 210 12.13 18.24 -8.45
CA ASP A 210 12.05 17.50 -9.71
C ASP A 210 11.08 16.31 -9.67
N GLY A 211 9.93 16.51 -8.99
CA GLY A 211 8.91 15.48 -8.81
C GLY A 211 9.21 14.45 -7.72
N MET A 212 10.34 14.52 -7.00
CA MET A 212 10.66 13.63 -5.86
C MET A 212 9.86 13.96 -4.59
N ASP A 213 8.83 14.78 -4.71
CA ASP A 213 7.86 15.12 -3.67
C ASP A 213 6.42 14.81 -4.12
N TRP A 214 6.26 13.92 -5.10
CA TRP A 214 4.94 13.44 -5.51
C TRP A 214 4.26 12.66 -4.38
N GLU A 215 2.93 12.76 -4.34
CA GLU A 215 2.08 12.02 -3.41
C GLU A 215 0.83 11.49 -4.14
N SER A 216 0.36 10.32 -3.71
CA SER A 216 -0.77 9.61 -4.28
C SER A 216 -1.62 8.93 -3.22
N LEU A 217 -2.93 8.95 -3.44
CA LEU A 217 -3.87 8.09 -2.74
C LEU A 217 -4.42 7.03 -3.71
N VAL A 218 -4.15 5.76 -3.44
CA VAL A 218 -4.66 4.63 -4.23
C VAL A 218 -5.79 3.95 -3.46
N LEU A 219 -6.96 3.88 -4.08
CA LEU A 219 -8.15 3.25 -3.55
C LEU A 219 -8.42 1.94 -4.31
N VAL A 220 -8.48 0.82 -3.60
CA VAL A 220 -8.67 -0.52 -4.18
C VAL A 220 -10.10 -0.99 -3.92
N PHE A 221 -10.77 -1.43 -4.98
CA PHE A 221 -12.17 -1.81 -4.96
C PHE A 221 -12.39 -3.21 -5.53
N ARG A 222 -13.26 -3.98 -4.89
CA ARG A 222 -13.77 -5.24 -5.46
C ARG A 222 -15.16 -5.04 -6.07
N PRO A 223 -15.47 -5.73 -7.17
CA PRO A 223 -16.79 -5.68 -7.77
C PRO A 223 -17.82 -6.33 -6.83
N ALA A 224 -19.00 -5.71 -6.73
CA ALA A 224 -20.13 -6.20 -5.95
C ALA A 224 -21.42 -5.99 -6.76
N GLY A 225 -21.74 -6.95 -7.62
CA GLY A 225 -22.80 -6.79 -8.61
C GLY A 225 -22.48 -5.67 -9.58
N ASN A 226 -23.34 -4.66 -9.66
CA ASN A 226 -23.08 -3.47 -10.48
C ASN A 226 -22.27 -2.40 -9.74
N ASP A 227 -22.01 -2.55 -8.44
CA ASP A 227 -21.34 -1.56 -7.60
C ASP A 227 -19.91 -1.99 -7.24
N TRP A 228 -19.22 -1.13 -6.50
CA TRP A 228 -17.85 -1.32 -6.05
C TRP A 228 -17.78 -1.23 -4.52
N LYS A 229 -16.97 -2.09 -3.91
CA LYS A 229 -16.72 -2.09 -2.47
C LYS A 229 -15.26 -1.84 -2.15
N LEU A 230 -15.01 -0.86 -1.28
CA LEU A 230 -13.67 -0.44 -0.89
C LEU A 230 -13.00 -1.51 -0.02
N CYS A 231 -11.80 -1.92 -0.41
CA CYS A 231 -11.03 -2.97 0.24
C CYS A 231 -9.71 -2.47 0.82
N ALA A 232 -9.11 -1.45 0.21
CA ALA A 232 -7.88 -0.86 0.73
C ALA A 232 -7.77 0.64 0.42
N ILE A 233 -7.19 1.37 1.35
CA ILE A 233 -6.63 2.71 1.17
C ILE A 233 -5.12 2.57 1.27
N VAL A 234 -4.42 3.02 0.23
CA VAL A 234 -2.98 2.84 0.08
C VAL A 234 -2.34 4.19 -0.19
N HIS A 235 -1.43 4.58 0.70
CA HIS A 235 -0.60 5.76 0.52
C HIS A 235 0.52 5.49 -0.47
N GLY A 236 0.79 6.46 -1.33
CA GLY A 236 1.94 6.48 -2.21
C GLY A 236 2.67 7.80 -2.06
N GLN A 237 3.97 7.74 -1.94
CA GLN A 237 4.83 8.91 -2.01
C GLN A 237 6.21 8.49 -2.52
N TRP A 238 6.99 9.46 -2.96
CA TRP A 238 8.41 9.21 -3.18
C TRP A 238 9.09 8.79 -1.86
N THR A 239 9.78 7.66 -1.89
CA THR A 239 10.69 7.20 -0.82
C THR A 239 12.07 6.92 -1.42
N ILE A 240 13.12 7.12 -0.61
CA ILE A 240 14.54 7.03 -1.01
C ILE A 240 15.11 5.63 -0.87
#